data_AF-A0A2G0CE31-F1
#
_entry.id   AF-A0A2G0CE31-F1
#
_cell.length_a   1.000
_cell.length_b   1.000
_cell.length_c   1.000
_cell.angle_alpha   90.00
_cell.angle_beta   90.00
_cell.angle_gamma   90.00
#
_symmetry.space_group_name_H-M   'P 1'
#
loop_
_entity.id
_entity.type
_entity.pdbx_description
1 polymer ?
#
loop_
_entity_poly.entity_id
_entity_poly.type
_entity_poly.pdbx_seq_one_letter_code
_entity_poly.pdbx_strand_id
1 'polypeptide(L)'
;MKFIYLLLLLLLLLPLTSCLDDEMAFTVEASPLKAEIVRLDDAPDGTVSYRATFTELDKEGILDANVGIISTPAAGLELTVYSQTQTALETVITDDAGQVVFSAPTATLQGVSRLEWAGTYQGKAFRLLTNL
;
A
#
# COMPACT_ATOMS: atom_id res chain seq x y z
N MET A 1 -8.61 18.39 -61.27
CA MET A 1 -8.23 19.45 -60.30
C MET A 1 -9.13 19.52 -59.06
N LYS A 2 -10.47 19.32 -59.13
CA LYS A 2 -11.37 19.34 -57.94
C LYS A 2 -11.03 18.30 -56.85
N PHE A 3 -10.59 17.09 -57.21
CA PHE A 3 -10.23 16.02 -56.26
C PHE A 3 -8.95 16.29 -55.45
N ILE A 4 -8.03 17.10 -55.99
CA ILE A 4 -6.77 17.45 -55.31
C ILE A 4 -7.03 18.34 -54.10
N TYR A 5 -8.00 19.27 -54.21
CA TYR A 5 -8.39 20.13 -53.10
C TYR A 5 -9.08 19.35 -51.98
N LEU A 6 -9.85 18.31 -52.31
CA LEU A 6 -10.48 17.43 -51.31
C LEU A 6 -9.45 16.59 -50.54
N LEU A 7 -8.43 16.09 -51.25
CA LEU A 7 -7.33 15.32 -50.66
C LEU A 7 -6.46 16.20 -49.73
N LEU A 8 -6.18 17.44 -50.15
CA LEU A 8 -5.44 18.42 -49.33
C LEU A 8 -6.23 18.82 -48.09
N LEU A 9 -7.56 18.96 -48.19
CA LEU A 9 -8.43 19.23 -47.04
C LEU A 9 -8.43 18.07 -46.04
N LEU A 10 -8.46 16.83 -46.53
CA LEU A 10 -8.40 15.62 -45.69
C LEU A 10 -7.04 15.48 -45.00
N LEU A 11 -5.95 15.82 -45.69
CA LEU A 11 -4.59 15.77 -45.13
C LEU A 11 -4.38 16.82 -44.02
N LEU A 12 -5.08 17.96 -44.11
CA LEU A 12 -5.05 19.02 -43.10
C LEU A 12 -5.81 18.66 -41.81
N LEU A 13 -6.69 17.66 -41.86
CA LEU A 13 -7.50 17.22 -40.72
C LEU A 13 -6.85 16.08 -39.93
N LEU A 14 -5.83 15.42 -40.49
CA LEU A 14 -5.07 14.33 -39.84
C LEU A 14 -4.32 14.71 -38.54
N PRO A 15 -3.78 15.93 -38.33
CA PRO A 15 -3.09 16.24 -37.07
C PRO A 15 -4.04 16.48 -35.88
N LEU A 16 -5.36 16.59 -36.11
CA LEU A 16 -6.35 16.75 -35.01
C LEU A 16 -6.63 15.45 -34.25
N THR A 17 -6.11 14.31 -34.72
CA THR A 17 -6.20 13.03 -34.01
C THR A 17 -4.92 12.69 -33.27
N SER A 18 -4.03 13.67 -33.01
CA SER A 18 -2.82 13.41 -32.22
C SER A 18 -3.23 12.85 -30.86
N CYS A 19 -2.69 11.67 -30.55
CA CYS A 19 -2.84 10.92 -29.32
C CYS A 19 -3.12 11.82 -28.12
N LEU A 20 -4.29 11.63 -27.51
CA LEU A 20 -4.45 11.94 -26.10
C LEU A 20 -3.38 11.09 -25.40
N ASP A 21 -2.36 11.73 -24.83
CA ASP A 21 -1.54 11.07 -23.83
C ASP A 21 -2.49 10.64 -22.73
N ASP A 22 -2.68 9.33 -22.62
CA ASP A 22 -3.54 8.71 -21.62
C ASP A 22 -2.81 8.88 -20.28
N GLU A 23 -2.98 10.06 -19.66
CA GLU A 23 -2.36 10.47 -18.39
C GLU A 23 -3.05 9.77 -17.19
N MET A 24 -3.37 8.49 -17.36
CA MET A 24 -4.00 7.61 -16.37
C MET A 24 -3.05 6.47 -15.98
N ALA A 25 -1.76 6.60 -16.24
CA ALA A 25 -0.75 5.70 -15.69
C ALA A 25 -0.48 6.08 -14.23
N PHE A 26 -1.36 5.63 -13.31
CA PHE A 26 -1.05 5.65 -11.89
C PHE A 26 0.26 4.86 -11.68
N THR A 27 1.33 5.56 -11.34
CA THR A 27 2.56 4.88 -10.92
C THR A 27 2.26 4.25 -9.57
N VAL A 28 2.04 2.92 -9.58
CA VAL A 28 1.89 2.14 -8.35
C VAL A 28 3.27 2.06 -7.73
N GLU A 29 3.58 3.01 -6.85
CA GLU A 29 4.78 2.95 -6.04
C GLU A 29 4.63 1.82 -5.01
N ALA A 30 5.57 0.88 -5.01
CA ALA A 30 5.55 -0.22 -4.06
C ALA A 30 5.67 0.32 -2.63
N SER A 31 5.00 -0.35 -1.68
CA SER A 31 5.14 -0.05 -0.26
C SER A 31 6.62 -0.03 0.14
N PRO A 32 7.09 0.97 0.91
CA PRO A 32 8.47 1.04 1.38
C PRO A 32 8.80 -0.07 2.39
N LEU A 33 7.77 -0.71 2.96
CA LEU A 33 7.90 -1.77 3.95
C LEU A 33 7.17 -3.03 3.49
N LYS A 34 7.72 -4.19 3.83
CA LYS A 34 6.98 -5.45 3.90
C LYS A 34 6.28 -5.52 5.24
N ALA A 35 5.01 -5.90 5.25
CA ALA A 35 4.28 -6.24 6.46
C ALA A 35 3.81 -7.69 6.43
N GLU A 36 3.95 -8.35 7.57
CA GLU A 36 3.33 -9.63 7.86
C GLU A 36 2.33 -9.43 9.00
N ILE A 37 1.06 -9.67 8.72
CA ILE A 37 -0.03 -9.37 9.65
C ILE A 37 -0.80 -10.65 9.88
N VAL A 38 -0.75 -11.14 11.12
CA VAL A 38 -1.33 -12.41 11.53
C VAL A 38 -2.36 -12.18 12.62
N ARG A 39 -3.50 -12.87 12.51
CA ARG A 39 -4.49 -12.90 13.58
C ARG A 39 -3.97 -13.75 14.73
N LEU A 40 -4.19 -13.32 15.97
CA LEU A 40 -3.83 -14.07 17.17
C LEU A 40 -5.04 -14.88 17.64
N ASP A 41 -4.84 -16.18 17.81
CA ASP A 41 -5.89 -17.12 18.24
C ASP A 41 -6.17 -17.07 19.75
N ASP A 42 -5.21 -16.55 20.54
CA ASP A 42 -5.25 -16.43 21.99
C ASP A 42 -5.69 -15.04 22.47
N ALA A 43 -6.45 -14.32 21.63
CA ALA A 43 -7.00 -13.02 22.00
C ALA A 43 -7.94 -13.13 23.23
N PRO A 44 -7.94 -12.14 24.13
CA PRO A 44 -8.89 -12.09 25.25
C PRO A 44 -10.35 -12.23 24.80
N ASP A 45 -11.18 -12.85 25.64
CA ASP A 45 -12.61 -13.04 25.35
C ASP A 45 -13.29 -11.73 24.93
N GLY A 46 -14.02 -11.77 23.82
CA GLY A 46 -14.72 -10.60 23.27
C GLY A 46 -13.85 -9.62 22.48
N THR A 47 -12.58 -9.95 22.24
CA THR A 47 -11.67 -9.15 21.41
C THR A 47 -11.16 -9.92 20.20
N VAL A 48 -10.68 -9.19 19.20
CA VAL A 48 -9.88 -9.72 18.09
C VAL A 48 -8.54 -9.02 18.12
N SER A 49 -7.46 -9.79 18.04
CA SER A 49 -6.09 -9.26 18.06
C SER A 49 -5.32 -9.66 16.81
N TYR A 50 -4.49 -8.74 16.33
CA TYR A 50 -3.59 -8.93 15.19
C TYR A 50 -2.18 -8.54 15.60
N ARG A 51 -1.20 -9.37 15.27
CA ARG A 51 0.22 -9.00 15.32
C ARG A 51 0.67 -8.61 13.93
N ALA A 52 1.25 -7.43 13.81
CA ALA A 52 1.86 -6.94 12.59
C ALA A 52 3.37 -6.80 12.78
N THR A 53 4.14 -7.32 11.84
CA THR A 53 5.60 -7.21 11.78
C THR A 53 5.97 -6.42 10.53
N PHE A 54 6.68 -5.31 10.70
CA PHE A 54 7.08 -4.42 9.62
C PHE A 54 8.60 -4.50 9.41
N THR A 55 9.00 -4.65 8.16
CA THR A 55 10.40 -4.86 7.78
C THR A 55 10.73 -4.07 6.52
N GLU A 56 11.80 -3.30 6.57
CA GLU A 56 12.43 -2.71 5.39
C GLU A 56 13.20 -3.80 4.65
N LEU A 57 13.01 -3.86 3.32
CA LEU A 57 13.72 -4.79 2.46
C LEU A 57 14.69 -4.02 1.58
N ASP A 58 15.97 -4.09 1.92
CA ASP A 58 17.03 -3.59 1.06
C ASP A 58 17.35 -4.64 -0.01
N LYS A 59 17.22 -4.21 -1.27
CA LYS A 59 17.37 -5.04 -2.47
C LYS A 59 18.66 -4.74 -3.23
N GLU A 60 19.53 -3.84 -2.75
CA GLU A 60 20.78 -3.49 -3.44
C GLU A 60 21.66 -4.72 -3.70
N GLY A 61 21.65 -5.68 -2.76
CA GLY A 61 22.41 -6.93 -2.83
C GLY A 61 21.69 -8.14 -3.43
N ILE A 62 20.48 -7.99 -3.99
CA ILE A 62 19.61 -9.14 -4.35
C ILE A 62 20.24 -10.11 -5.37
N LEU A 63 21.17 -9.64 -6.20
CA LEU A 63 21.88 -10.47 -7.18
C LEU A 63 23.24 -10.99 -6.70
N ASP A 64 23.73 -10.53 -5.54
CA ASP A 64 24.92 -11.07 -4.91
C ASP A 64 24.55 -12.25 -4.02
N ALA A 65 25.01 -13.44 -4.39
CA ALA A 65 24.73 -14.68 -3.67
C ALA A 65 25.27 -14.71 -2.23
N ASN A 66 26.19 -13.81 -1.87
CA ASN A 66 26.73 -13.69 -0.52
C ASN A 66 25.98 -12.68 0.35
N VAL A 67 25.18 -11.78 -0.25
CA VAL A 67 24.45 -10.72 0.46
C VAL A 67 22.94 -11.00 0.44
N GLY A 68 22.35 -11.13 -0.74
CA GLY A 68 20.91 -11.32 -0.92
C GLY A 68 20.08 -10.10 -0.49
N ILE A 69 18.85 -10.33 -0.03
CA ILE A 69 17.96 -9.30 0.50
C ILE A 69 18.24 -9.11 1.98
N ILE A 70 18.56 -7.89 2.40
CA ILE A 70 18.71 -7.55 3.81
C ILE A 70 17.34 -7.12 4.34
N SER A 71 16.95 -7.67 5.50
CA SER A 71 15.67 -7.43 6.16
C SER A 71 15.93 -6.72 7.48
N THR A 72 15.49 -5.46 7.59
CA THR A 72 15.70 -4.63 8.78
C THR A 72 14.35 -4.34 9.46
N PRO A 73 14.18 -4.63 10.76
CA PRO A 73 12.96 -4.27 11.47
C PRO A 73 12.68 -2.77 11.43
N ALA A 74 11.44 -2.39 11.14
CA ALA A 74 11.02 -1.00 11.17
C ALA A 74 10.55 -0.63 12.59
N ALA A 75 11.49 -0.35 13.49
CA ALA A 75 11.21 0.03 14.88
C ALA A 75 10.71 1.48 15.02
N GLY A 76 9.89 1.76 16.03
CA GLY A 76 9.36 3.10 16.30
C GLY A 76 8.43 3.64 15.21
N LEU A 77 7.92 2.77 14.36
CA LEU A 77 7.02 3.12 13.25
C LEU A 77 5.62 3.36 13.80
N GLU A 78 5.17 4.61 13.72
CA GLU A 78 3.79 4.97 14.04
C GLU A 78 2.84 4.55 12.90
N LEU A 79 1.78 3.85 13.28
CA LEU A 79 0.78 3.31 12.38
C LEU A 79 -0.61 3.68 12.91
N THR A 80 -1.51 4.06 12.02
CA THR A 80 -2.94 4.13 12.35
C THR A 80 -3.67 3.00 11.62
N VAL A 81 -4.44 2.23 12.38
CA VAL A 81 -5.29 1.16 11.89
C VAL A 81 -6.68 1.73 11.59
N TYR A 82 -7.16 1.53 10.37
CA TYR A 82 -8.46 1.98 9.90
C TYR A 82 -9.36 0.79 9.54
N SER A 83 -10.67 1.00 9.63
CA SER A 83 -11.65 0.16 8.93
C SER A 83 -11.63 0.41 7.42
N GLN A 84 -12.31 -0.45 6.65
CA GLN A 84 -12.49 -0.26 5.21
C GLN A 84 -13.26 1.02 4.83
N THR A 85 -13.97 1.63 5.79
CA THR A 85 -14.67 2.92 5.63
C THR A 85 -13.82 4.11 6.07
N GLN A 86 -12.50 3.92 6.23
CA GLN A 86 -11.54 4.94 6.69
C GLN A 86 -11.84 5.51 8.08
N THR A 87 -12.56 4.76 8.93
CA THR A 87 -12.72 5.12 10.34
C THR A 87 -11.44 4.70 11.08
N ALA A 88 -10.77 5.65 11.73
CA ALA A 88 -9.60 5.35 12.56
C ALA A 88 -10.04 4.54 13.80
N LEU A 89 -9.38 3.40 14.01
CA LEU A 89 -9.66 2.49 15.12
C LEU A 89 -8.66 2.71 16.25
N GLU A 90 -7.37 2.72 15.92
CA GLU A 90 -6.30 2.86 16.90
C GLU A 90 -5.00 3.34 16.22
N THR A 91 -4.16 4.05 16.98
CA THR A 91 -2.78 4.34 16.61
C THR A 91 -1.84 3.51 17.45
N VAL A 92 -0.93 2.80 16.81
CA VAL A 92 0.01 1.86 17.42
C VAL A 92 1.43 2.15 16.94
N ILE A 93 2.44 1.76 17.74
CA ILE A 93 3.85 1.99 17.42
C ILE A 93 4.59 0.67 17.50
N THR A 94 5.45 0.39 16.51
CA THR A 94 6.27 -0.82 16.53
C THR A 94 7.38 -0.78 17.57
N ASP A 95 7.67 -1.94 18.15
CA ASP A 95 8.79 -2.16 19.06
C ASP A 95 10.15 -2.28 18.31
N ASP A 96 11.23 -2.55 19.05
CA ASP A 96 12.58 -2.73 18.52
C ASP A 96 12.70 -3.89 17.51
N ALA A 97 11.77 -4.86 17.55
CA ALA A 97 11.68 -5.97 16.60
C ALA A 97 10.78 -5.64 15.40
N GLY A 98 10.31 -4.39 15.27
CA GLY A 98 9.40 -3.96 14.21
C GLY A 98 7.99 -4.55 14.36
N GLN A 99 7.64 -5.03 15.55
CA GLN A 99 6.36 -5.68 15.82
C GLN A 99 5.40 -4.77 16.56
N VAL A 100 4.11 -4.97 16.32
CA VAL A 100 3.05 -4.31 17.07
C VAL A 100 1.83 -5.20 17.17
N VAL A 101 1.07 -5.07 18.25
CA VAL A 101 -0.21 -5.75 18.42
C VAL A 101 -1.33 -4.72 18.41
N PHE A 102 -2.29 -4.93 17.52
CA PHE A 102 -3.59 -4.24 17.51
C PHE A 102 -4.62 -5.15 18.15
N SER A 103 -5.43 -4.62 19.07
CA SER A 103 -6.50 -5.38 19.72
C SER A 103 -7.75 -4.52 19.84
N ALA A 104 -8.88 -5.03 19.34
CA ALA A 104 -10.14 -4.31 19.38
C ALA A 104 -11.28 -5.21 19.85
N PRO A 105 -12.30 -4.65 20.54
CA PRO A 105 -13.53 -5.38 20.82
C PRO A 105 -14.19 -5.87 19.53
N THR A 106 -14.71 -7.10 19.54
CA THR A 106 -15.42 -7.67 18.37
C THR A 106 -16.60 -6.80 17.93
N ALA A 107 -17.25 -6.12 18.88
CA ALA A 107 -18.32 -5.16 18.60
C ALA A 107 -17.86 -3.98 17.71
N THR A 108 -16.63 -3.50 17.91
CA THR A 108 -16.03 -2.41 17.12
C THR A 108 -15.75 -2.84 15.68
N LEU A 109 -15.51 -4.13 15.46
CA LEU A 109 -15.23 -4.70 14.14
C LEU A 109 -16.48 -5.25 13.44
N GLN A 110 -17.68 -5.05 13.98
CA GLN A 110 -18.91 -5.51 13.33
C GLN A 110 -19.09 -4.85 11.95
N GLY A 111 -19.25 -5.67 10.91
CA GLY A 111 -19.36 -5.20 9.54
C GLY A 111 -18.04 -4.70 8.95
N VAL A 112 -16.93 -4.71 9.70
CA VAL A 112 -15.59 -4.54 9.16
C VAL A 112 -15.22 -5.84 8.46
N SER A 113 -14.69 -5.76 7.24
CA SER A 113 -14.19 -6.93 6.48
C SER A 113 -12.69 -6.84 6.20
N ARG A 114 -12.11 -5.65 6.39
CA ARG A 114 -10.72 -5.34 6.08
C ARG A 114 -10.20 -4.25 7.01
N LEU A 115 -8.99 -4.44 7.49
CA LEU A 115 -8.20 -3.44 8.19
C LEU A 115 -7.19 -2.80 7.23
N GLU A 116 -6.94 -1.53 7.43
CA GLU A 116 -5.94 -0.77 6.67
C GLU A 116 -4.93 -0.18 7.64
N TRP A 117 -3.67 -0.60 7.53
CA TRP A 117 -2.54 -0.16 8.34
C TRP A 117 -1.82 0.92 7.57
N ALA A 118 -1.89 2.17 8.04
CA ALA A 118 -1.29 3.30 7.35
C ALA A 118 -0.26 4.00 8.21
N GLY A 119 0.82 4.45 7.58
CA GLY A 119 1.91 5.15 8.23
C GLY A 119 2.78 5.89 7.23
N THR A 120 3.88 6.45 7.72
CA THR A 120 4.91 7.08 6.88
C THR A 120 6.27 6.51 7.26
N TYR A 121 7.04 6.07 6.28
CA TYR A 121 8.40 5.57 6.49
C TYR A 121 9.35 6.26 5.51
N GLN A 122 10.43 6.85 6.02
CA GLN A 122 11.40 7.62 5.24
C GLN A 122 10.75 8.67 4.29
N GLY A 123 9.70 9.35 4.77
CA GLY A 123 8.98 10.37 4.00
C GLY A 123 7.97 9.84 2.99
N LYS A 124 7.82 8.52 2.85
CA LYS A 124 6.82 7.89 1.98
C LYS A 124 5.63 7.38 2.78
N ALA A 125 4.45 7.91 2.48
CA ALA A 125 3.20 7.41 3.03
C ALA A 125 2.88 6.04 2.42
N PHE A 126 2.35 5.12 3.22
CA PHE A 126 1.92 3.82 2.76
C PHE A 126 0.63 3.38 3.44
N ARG A 127 -0.04 2.41 2.81
CA ARG A 127 -1.24 1.76 3.35
C ARG A 127 -1.22 0.29 2.97
N LEU A 128 -1.30 -0.57 3.97
CA LEU A 128 -1.28 -2.02 3.82
C LEU A 128 -2.62 -2.59 4.26
N LEU A 129 -3.12 -3.57 3.51
CA LEU A 129 -4.46 -4.10 3.69
C LEU A 129 -4.41 -5.51 4.27
N THR A 130 -5.29 -5.80 5.23
CA THR A 130 -5.44 -7.13 5.81
C THR A 130 -6.91 -7.48 5.91
N ASN A 131 -7.31 -8.63 5.35
CA ASN A 131 -8.67 -9.14 5.51
C ASN A 131 -8.81 -9.78 6.90
N LEU A 132 -10.01 -9.68 7.48
CA LEU A 132 -10.30 -10.19 8.82
C LEU A 132 -10.55 -11.71 8.87
#